data_AF-A0A2D4ME57-F1
#
_entry.id   AF-A0A2D4ME57-F1
#
_cell.length_a   1.000
_cell.length_b   1.000
_cell.length_c   1.000
_cell.angle_alpha   90.00
_cell.angle_beta   90.00
_cell.angle_gamma   90.00
#
_symmetry.space_group_name_H-M   'P 1'
#
loop_
_entity.id
_entity.type
_entity.pdbx_description
1 polymer ?
#
loop_
_entity_poly.entity_id
_entity_poly.type
_entity_poly.pdbx_seq_one_letter_code
_entity_poly.pdbx_strand_id
1 'polypeptide(L)'
;VTLFQTCAGKVLKSVALKLIHDFLIFLNPQLLKMIINFVSDPKAYLWQGYVFAVLLFVSALVQSLCLQKYFQLCFEVGMNLRTSLMAAIYKKALTVSNVTRKESTVGETVNLMSVDAQRFMDFTVYMHQLWSSPLQIIISLVFLWTELGPSVLAGIGVLMLLIPLNSVLVAKSRSIQVKNMKHKDE
;
A
#
# COMPACT_ATOMS: atom_id res chain seq x y z
N VAL A 1 24.51 -4.09 -11.82
CA VAL A 1 24.95 -3.91 -10.40
C VAL A 1 24.57 -2.53 -9.87
N THR A 2 24.89 -1.45 -10.57
CA THR A 2 24.58 -0.05 -10.15
C THR A 2 23.08 0.27 -10.04
N LEU A 3 22.24 -0.25 -10.95
CA LEU A 3 20.78 -0.09 -10.91
C LEU A 3 20.16 -0.75 -9.66
N PHE A 4 20.62 -1.96 -9.31
CA PHE A 4 20.12 -2.70 -8.15
C PHE A 4 20.49 -2.01 -6.84
N GLN A 5 21.73 -1.51 -6.71
CA GLN A 5 22.17 -0.77 -5.53
C GLN A 5 21.44 0.57 -5.35
N THR A 6 21.21 1.30 -6.44
CA THR A 6 20.46 2.58 -6.39
C THR A 6 18.98 2.36 -6.07
N CYS A 7 18.39 1.30 -6.62
CA CYS A 7 17.01 0.91 -6.37
C CYS A 7 16.82 0.43 -4.91
N ALA A 8 17.72 -0.41 -4.41
CA ALA A 8 17.69 -0.91 -3.04
C ALA A 8 17.76 0.23 -2.00
N GLY A 9 18.58 1.25 -2.23
CA GLY A 9 18.65 2.43 -1.36
C GLY A 9 17.33 3.21 -1.29
N LYS A 10 16.61 3.34 -2.42
CA LYS A 10 15.30 3.99 -2.46
C LYS A 10 14.22 3.15 -1.80
N VAL A 11 14.25 1.83 -1.98
CA VAL A 11 13.34 0.89 -1.33
C VAL A 11 13.53 0.90 0.19
N LEU A 12 14.76 0.95 0.69
CA LEU A 12 15.00 1.03 2.13
C LEU A 12 14.46 2.35 2.72
N LYS A 13 14.63 3.47 2.01
CA LYS A 13 14.04 4.75 2.39
C LYS A 13 12.51 4.72 2.40
N SER A 14 11.87 4.05 1.44
CA SER A 14 10.41 3.90 1.43
C SER A 14 9.92 3.04 2.59
N VAL A 15 10.64 1.97 2.97
CA VAL A 15 10.32 1.17 4.17
C VAL A 15 10.35 2.05 5.42
N ALA A 16 11.43 2.81 5.62
CA ALA A 16 11.56 3.69 6.79
C ALA A 16 10.44 4.73 6.87
N LEU A 17 10.14 5.41 5.76
CA LEU A 17 9.03 6.38 5.69
C LEU A 17 7.67 5.74 5.97
N LYS A 18 7.45 4.51 5.47
CA LYS A 18 6.21 3.78 5.70
C LYS A 18 6.04 3.40 7.18
N LEU A 19 7.11 2.95 7.84
CA LEU A 19 7.09 2.66 9.28
C LEU A 19 6.80 3.90 10.12
N ILE A 20 7.41 5.05 9.79
CA ILE A 20 7.14 6.32 10.47
C ILE A 20 5.67 6.72 10.29
N HIS A 21 5.16 6.62 9.06
CA HIS A 21 3.76 6.89 8.78
C HIS A 21 2.82 5.97 9.59
N ASP A 22 3.10 4.67 9.63
CA ASP A 22 2.26 3.69 10.33
C ASP A 22 2.29 3.93 11.85
N PHE A 23 3.43 4.32 12.41
CA PHE A 23 3.51 4.75 13.81
C PHE A 23 2.67 6.00 14.09
N LEU A 24 2.73 7.02 13.23
CA LEU A 24 1.94 8.24 13.39
C LEU A 24 0.43 7.99 13.26
N ILE A 25 0.01 7.01 12.44
CA ILE A 25 -1.38 6.55 12.39
C ILE A 25 -1.88 6.14 13.77
N PHE A 26 -1.07 5.40 14.54
CA PHE A 26 -1.43 4.92 15.87
C PHE A 26 -1.23 5.96 16.97
N LEU A 27 -0.37 6.95 16.74
CA LEU A 27 -0.18 8.07 17.65
C LEU A 27 -1.44 8.95 17.72
N ASN A 28 -2.07 9.24 16.58
CA ASN A 28 -3.25 10.13 16.52
C ASN A 28 -4.42 9.73 17.43
N PRO A 29 -4.92 8.47 17.45
CA PRO A 29 -6.01 8.08 18.36
C PRO A 29 -5.58 8.15 19.83
N GLN A 30 -4.31 7.91 20.15
CA GLN A 30 -3.80 8.06 21.53
C GLN A 30 -3.78 9.53 21.96
N LEU A 31 -3.37 10.45 21.07
CA LEU A 31 -3.44 11.88 21.33
C LEU A 31 -4.87 12.36 21.49
N LEU A 32 -5.80 11.85 20.66
CA LEU A 32 -7.22 12.14 20.79
C LEU A 32 -7.76 11.68 22.15
N LYS A 33 -7.37 10.49 22.62
CA LYS A 33 -7.72 9.98 23.95
C LYS A 33 -7.20 10.90 25.07
N MET A 34 -5.96 11.38 24.96
CA MET A 34 -5.41 12.34 25.93
C MET A 34 -6.19 13.66 25.94
N ILE A 35 -6.62 14.17 24.78
CA ILE A 35 -7.47 15.37 24.68
C ILE A 35 -8.83 15.12 25.35
N ILE A 36 -9.48 13.99 25.11
CA ILE A 36 -10.76 13.65 25.73
C ILE A 36 -10.62 13.59 27.26
N ASN A 37 -9.54 13.00 27.76
CA ASN A 37 -9.25 12.94 29.20
C ASN A 37 -8.98 14.34 29.79
N PHE A 38 -8.23 15.19 29.07
CA PHE A 38 -7.98 16.57 29.46
C PHE A 38 -9.27 17.38 29.56
N VAL A 39 -10.18 17.26 28.59
CA VAL A 39 -11.48 17.95 28.61
C VAL A 39 -12.37 17.46 29.75
N SER A 40 -12.20 16.21 30.17
CA SER A 40 -12.99 15.61 31.26
C SER A 40 -12.46 15.95 32.66
N ASP A 41 -11.22 16.44 32.79
CA ASP A 41 -10.62 16.80 34.07
C ASP A 41 -10.71 18.32 34.33
N PRO A 42 -11.58 18.78 35.25
CA PRO A 42 -11.74 20.19 35.55
C PRO A 42 -10.52 20.83 36.27
N LYS A 43 -9.55 20.03 36.72
CA LYS A 43 -8.33 20.52 37.39
C LYS A 43 -7.12 20.64 36.45
N ALA A 44 -7.25 20.25 35.19
CA ALA A 44 -6.14 20.23 34.26
C ALA A 44 -5.72 21.64 33.82
N TYR A 45 -4.43 21.84 33.58
CA TYR A 45 -3.88 23.13 33.18
C TYR A 45 -4.07 23.37 31.67
N LEU A 46 -4.58 24.56 31.30
CA LEU A 46 -4.88 24.93 29.91
C LEU A 46 -3.73 24.69 28.90
N TRP A 47 -2.47 24.89 29.33
CA TRP A 47 -1.31 24.68 28.47
C TRP A 47 -1.18 23.24 27.95
N GLN A 48 -1.63 22.24 28.72
CA GLN A 48 -1.58 20.83 28.32
C GLN A 48 -2.48 20.56 27.11
N GLY A 49 -3.69 21.13 27.10
CA GLY A 49 -4.60 21.06 25.96
C GLY A 49 -4.01 21.67 24.69
N TYR A 50 -3.37 22.84 24.80
CA TYR A 50 -2.69 23.46 23.65
C TYR A 50 -1.54 22.58 23.12
N VAL A 51 -0.74 21.98 24.00
CA VAL A 51 0.34 21.07 23.60
C VAL A 51 -0.22 19.86 22.86
N PHE A 52 -1.28 19.21 23.37
CA PHE A 52 -1.88 18.06 22.68
C PHE A 52 -2.48 18.43 21.32
N ALA A 53 -3.15 19.58 21.21
CA ALA A 53 -3.72 20.06 19.96
C ALA A 53 -2.65 20.37 18.90
N VAL A 54 -1.56 21.06 19.29
CA VAL A 54 -0.43 21.33 18.40
C VAL A 54 0.26 20.03 17.99
N LEU A 55 0.46 19.10 18.93
CA LEU A 55 1.09 17.83 18.64
C LEU A 55 0.26 16.99 17.66
N LEU A 56 -1.07 16.97 17.81
CA LEU A 56 -2.00 16.30 16.90
C LEU A 56 -1.95 16.91 15.49
N PHE A 57 -1.87 18.23 15.38
CA PHE A 57 -1.73 18.91 14.10
C PHE A 57 -0.39 18.56 13.42
N VAL A 58 0.71 18.64 14.17
CA VAL A 58 2.05 18.32 13.65
C VAL A 58 2.14 16.84 13.27
N SER A 59 1.61 15.92 14.07
CA SER A 59 1.61 14.49 13.74
C SER A 59 0.84 14.20 12.47
N ALA A 60 -0.33 14.82 12.28
CA ALA A 60 -1.13 14.67 11.06
C ALA A 60 -0.41 15.24 9.82
N LEU A 61 0.24 16.40 9.94
CA LEU A 61 1.02 16.99 8.86
C LEU A 61 2.22 16.12 8.47
N VAL A 62 3.02 15.68 9.45
CA VAL A 62 4.18 14.82 9.21
C VAL A 62 3.73 13.49 8.61
N GLN A 63 2.64 12.91 9.11
CA GLN A 63 2.06 11.69 8.55
C GLN A 63 1.71 11.87 7.07
N SER A 64 1.00 12.94 6.71
CA SER A 64 0.61 13.23 5.32
C SER A 64 1.83 13.40 4.41
N LEU A 65 2.84 14.15 4.87
CA LEU A 65 4.09 14.34 4.13
C LEU A 65 4.87 13.04 3.96
N CYS A 66 4.99 12.22 5.00
CA CYS A 66 5.63 10.91 4.95
C CYS A 66 4.93 10.00 3.94
N LEU A 67 3.59 9.97 3.94
CA LEU A 67 2.82 9.17 2.98
C LEU A 67 3.06 9.62 1.55
N GLN A 68 3.04 10.93 1.29
CA GLN A 68 3.27 11.47 -0.04
C GLN A 68 4.69 11.18 -0.53
N LYS A 69 5.70 11.34 0.35
CA LYS A 69 7.10 11.00 0.03
C LYS A 69 7.30 9.51 -0.21
N TYR A 70 6.64 8.66 0.58
CA TYR A 70 6.61 7.22 0.37
C TYR A 70 6.06 6.89 -1.04
N PHE A 71 4.91 7.42 -1.42
CA PHE A 71 4.33 7.18 -2.75
C PHE A 71 5.24 7.67 -3.87
N GLN A 72 5.81 8.89 -3.75
CA GLN A 72 6.75 9.42 -4.72
C GLN A 72 7.95 8.50 -4.95
N LEU A 73 8.56 7.98 -3.87
CA LEU A 73 9.67 7.02 -3.96
C LEU A 73 9.25 5.71 -4.61
N CYS A 74 8.10 5.14 -4.24
CA CYS A 74 7.60 3.91 -4.83
C CYS A 74 7.29 4.07 -6.33
N PHE A 75 6.68 5.19 -6.73
CA PHE A 75 6.44 5.50 -8.15
C PHE A 75 7.74 5.66 -8.93
N GLU A 76 8.73 6.34 -8.36
CA GLU A 76 10.03 6.51 -9.01
C GLU A 76 10.76 5.18 -9.19
N VAL A 77 10.74 4.31 -8.16
CA VAL A 77 11.29 2.95 -8.24
C VAL A 77 10.55 2.12 -9.29
N GLY A 78 9.22 2.14 -9.28
CA GLY A 78 8.39 1.39 -10.23
C GLY A 78 8.61 1.84 -11.68
N MET A 79 8.75 3.15 -11.91
CA MET A 79 9.02 3.71 -13.24
C MET A 79 10.42 3.35 -13.75
N ASN A 80 11.44 3.39 -12.89
CA ASN A 80 12.79 2.96 -13.22
C ASN A 80 12.85 1.46 -13.54
N LEU A 81 12.10 0.65 -12.80
CA LEU A 81 11.98 -0.79 -13.05
C LEU A 81 11.27 -1.07 -14.39
N ARG A 82 10.15 -0.39 -14.65
CA ARG A 82 9.41 -0.50 -15.93
C ARG A 82 10.31 -0.14 -17.12
N THR A 83 10.97 1.01 -17.09
CA THR A 83 11.85 1.46 -18.19
C THR A 83 13.03 0.52 -18.42
N SER A 84 13.66 0.04 -17.35
CA SER A 84 14.75 -0.94 -17.44
C SER A 84 14.29 -2.28 -18.03
N LEU A 85 13.11 -2.75 -17.63
CA LEU A 85 12.52 -3.98 -18.14
C LEU A 85 12.18 -3.84 -19.64
N MET A 86 11.56 -2.73 -20.05
CA MET A 86 11.27 -2.47 -21.46
C MET A 86 12.54 -2.40 -22.30
N ALA A 87 13.59 -1.73 -21.82
CA ALA A 87 14.88 -1.66 -22.51
C ALA A 87 15.54 -3.05 -22.65
N ALA A 88 15.45 -3.89 -21.61
CA ALA A 88 15.97 -5.26 -21.64
C ALA A 88 15.20 -6.14 -22.63
N ILE A 89 13.86 -6.06 -22.63
CA ILE A 89 13.00 -6.79 -23.57
C ILE A 89 13.30 -6.35 -25.01
N TYR A 90 13.40 -5.04 -25.26
CA TYR A 90 13.73 -4.50 -26.57
C TYR A 90 15.09 -4.99 -27.08
N LYS A 91 16.13 -4.92 -26.23
CA LYS A 91 17.47 -5.42 -26.57
C LYS A 91 17.47 -6.93 -26.85
N LYS A 92 16.69 -7.70 -26.09
CA LYS A 92 16.55 -9.15 -26.31
C LYS A 92 15.82 -9.43 -27.62
N ALA A 93 14.75 -8.70 -27.93
CA ALA A 93 14.00 -8.84 -29.17
C ALA A 93 14.89 -8.60 -30.42
N LEU A 94 15.85 -7.67 -30.34
CA LEU A 94 16.80 -7.40 -31.43
C LEU A 94 17.91 -8.45 -31.58
N THR A 95 18.17 -9.27 -30.56
CA THR A 95 19.28 -10.24 -30.54
C THR A 95 18.82 -11.70 -30.60
N VAL A 96 17.51 -11.92 -30.64
CA VAL A 96 16.89 -13.25 -30.69
C VAL A 96 17.10 -13.92 -32.05
N SER A 97 17.43 -15.22 -32.03
CA SER A 97 17.65 -16.03 -33.24
C SER A 97 16.36 -16.22 -34.05
N ASN A 98 16.48 -16.47 -35.35
CA ASN A 98 15.32 -16.70 -36.24
C ASN A 98 14.45 -17.90 -35.83
N VAL A 99 15.00 -18.89 -35.10
CA VAL A 99 14.26 -20.05 -34.60
C VAL A 99 13.36 -19.62 -33.43
N THR A 100 13.93 -18.95 -32.43
CA THR A 100 13.18 -18.43 -31.28
C THR A 100 12.23 -17.29 -31.68
N ARG A 101 12.54 -16.53 -32.74
CA ARG A 101 11.64 -15.50 -33.30
C ARG A 101 10.38 -16.09 -33.93
N LYS A 102 10.38 -17.37 -34.31
CA LYS A 102 9.15 -18.06 -34.75
C LYS A 102 8.28 -18.50 -33.58
N GLU A 103 8.84 -18.64 -32.39
CA GLU A 103 8.12 -19.03 -31.17
C GLU A 103 7.50 -17.81 -30.45
N SER A 104 8.15 -16.65 -30.48
CA SER A 104 7.62 -15.42 -29.89
C SER A 104 7.08 -14.46 -30.95
N THR A 105 5.80 -14.11 -30.87
CA THR A 105 5.19 -13.17 -31.82
C THR A 105 5.56 -11.73 -31.51
N VAL A 106 5.54 -10.85 -32.52
CA VAL A 106 5.72 -9.40 -32.32
C VAL A 106 4.67 -8.86 -31.34
N GLY A 107 3.44 -9.37 -31.42
CA GLY A 107 2.35 -9.00 -30.50
C GLY A 107 2.65 -9.40 -29.05
N GLU A 108 3.22 -10.57 -28.82
CA GLU A 108 3.61 -11.03 -27.48
C GLU A 108 4.75 -10.18 -26.89
N THR A 109 5.72 -9.79 -27.71
CA THR A 109 6.80 -8.88 -27.29
C THR A 109 6.25 -7.49 -26.92
N VAL A 110 5.31 -6.97 -27.70
CA VAL A 110 4.63 -5.69 -27.41
C VAL A 110 3.79 -5.81 -26.13
N ASN A 111 3.11 -6.94 -25.91
CA ASN A 111 2.33 -7.19 -24.70
C ASN A 111 3.20 -7.29 -23.44
N LEU A 112 4.33 -7.99 -23.51
CA LEU A 112 5.33 -8.02 -22.42
C LEU A 112 5.81 -6.62 -22.04
N MET A 113 6.05 -5.79 -23.07
CA MET A 113 6.45 -4.40 -22.91
C MET A 113 5.35 -3.50 -22.34
N SER A 114 4.10 -3.63 -22.77
CA SER A 114 3.02 -2.71 -22.40
C SER A 114 2.25 -3.14 -21.16
N VAL A 115 1.91 -4.42 -21.03
CA VAL A 115 1.06 -4.95 -19.96
C VAL A 115 1.90 -5.45 -18.79
N ASP A 116 2.88 -6.31 -19.04
CA ASP A 116 3.62 -6.92 -17.93
C ASP A 116 4.57 -5.93 -17.27
N ALA A 117 5.25 -5.08 -18.03
CA ALA A 117 6.06 -4.02 -17.45
C ALA A 117 5.24 -3.00 -16.64
N GLN A 118 3.99 -2.75 -17.01
CA GLN A 118 3.07 -1.93 -16.21
C GLN A 118 2.68 -2.63 -14.91
N ARG A 119 2.33 -3.92 -14.96
CA ARG A 119 1.99 -4.70 -13.76
C ARG A 119 3.12 -4.69 -12.72
N PHE A 120 4.38 -4.73 -13.15
CA PHE A 120 5.53 -4.63 -12.26
C PHE A 120 5.67 -3.25 -11.58
N MET A 121 5.36 -2.17 -12.30
CA MET A 121 5.29 -0.83 -11.71
C MET A 121 4.18 -0.77 -10.64
N ASP A 122 2.99 -1.26 -10.97
CA ASP A 122 1.85 -1.28 -10.05
C ASP A 122 2.16 -2.13 -8.80
N PHE A 123 2.78 -3.29 -8.99
CA PHE A 123 3.23 -4.16 -7.89
C PHE A 123 4.17 -3.42 -6.93
N THR A 124 5.12 -2.63 -7.44
CA THR A 124 6.09 -1.89 -6.63
C THR A 124 5.41 -0.92 -5.65
N VAL A 125 4.30 -0.30 -6.06
CA VAL A 125 3.53 0.63 -5.23
C VAL A 125 2.82 -0.10 -4.08
N TYR A 126 2.29 -1.29 -4.33
CA TYR A 126 1.55 -2.08 -3.34
C TYR A 126 2.41 -3.05 -2.54
N MET A 127 3.66 -3.29 -2.94
CA MET A 127 4.56 -4.26 -2.30
C MET A 127 4.69 -4.04 -0.79
N HIS A 128 4.85 -2.79 -0.34
CA HIS A 128 4.99 -2.50 1.09
C HIS A 128 3.68 -2.68 1.87
N GLN A 129 2.53 -2.62 1.19
CA GLN A 129 1.23 -2.81 1.82
C GLN A 129 1.04 -4.27 2.28
N LEU A 130 1.72 -5.24 1.64
CA LEU A 130 1.65 -6.66 1.99
C LEU A 130 2.13 -6.95 3.42
N TRP A 131 3.19 -6.30 3.88
CA TRP A 131 3.71 -6.47 5.25
C TRP A 131 3.17 -5.42 6.23
N SER A 132 2.89 -4.21 5.75
CA SER A 132 2.36 -3.12 6.58
C SER A 132 0.92 -3.41 7.04
N SER A 133 0.05 -3.93 6.18
CA SER A 133 -1.36 -4.17 6.56
C SER A 133 -1.51 -5.18 7.71
N PRO A 134 -0.86 -6.37 7.67
CA PRO A 134 -0.93 -7.31 8.79
C PRO A 134 -0.41 -6.70 10.10
N LEU A 135 0.70 -5.95 10.04
CA LEU A 135 1.26 -5.26 11.20
C LEU A 135 0.26 -4.23 11.76
N GLN A 136 -0.36 -3.43 10.89
CA GLN A 136 -1.39 -2.46 11.30
C GLN A 136 -2.60 -3.17 11.95
N ILE A 137 -3.06 -4.29 11.39
CA ILE A 137 -4.18 -5.05 11.96
C ILE A 137 -3.81 -5.55 13.36
N ILE A 138 -2.63 -6.14 13.53
CA ILE A 138 -2.16 -6.66 14.82
C ILE A 138 -2.09 -5.55 15.86
N ILE A 139 -1.44 -4.42 15.55
CA ILE A 139 -1.31 -3.29 16.48
C ILE A 139 -2.69 -2.71 16.83
N SER A 140 -3.57 -2.55 15.84
CA SER A 140 -4.94 -2.08 16.05
C SER A 140 -5.71 -2.99 17.01
N LEU A 141 -5.60 -4.31 16.83
CA LEU A 141 -6.26 -5.30 17.70
C LEU A 141 -5.70 -5.27 19.12
N VAL A 142 -4.39 -5.12 19.28
CA VAL A 142 -3.75 -4.97 20.61
C VAL A 142 -4.28 -3.73 21.32
N PHE A 143 -4.33 -2.58 20.64
CA PHE A 143 -4.86 -1.34 21.22
C PHE A 143 -6.34 -1.45 21.58
N LEU A 144 -7.15 -2.03 20.70
CA LEU A 144 -8.57 -2.27 21.00
C LEU A 144 -8.75 -3.22 22.18
N TRP A 145 -7.93 -4.28 22.27
CA TRP A 145 -7.99 -5.24 23.36
C TRP A 145 -7.65 -4.58 24.71
N THR A 146 -6.70 -3.66 24.74
CA THR A 146 -6.37 -2.91 25.96
C THR A 146 -7.49 -1.97 26.41
N GLU A 147 -8.29 -1.44 25.49
CA GLU A 147 -9.39 -0.51 25.82
C GLU A 147 -10.72 -1.22 26.12
N LEU A 148 -11.03 -2.29 25.39
CA LEU A 148 -12.35 -2.95 25.40
C LEU A 148 -12.32 -4.39 25.92
N GLY A 149 -11.14 -4.98 26.11
CA GLY A 149 -10.98 -6.35 26.58
C GLY A 149 -11.60 -7.40 25.64
N PRO A 150 -12.22 -8.46 26.17
CA PRO A 150 -12.77 -9.56 25.37
C PRO A 150 -13.86 -9.15 24.37
N SER A 151 -14.49 -7.99 24.54
CA SER A 151 -15.52 -7.47 23.63
C SER A 151 -15.03 -7.30 22.18
N VAL A 152 -13.71 -7.16 21.98
CA VAL A 152 -13.10 -7.08 20.64
C VAL A 152 -13.36 -8.33 19.80
N LEU A 153 -13.54 -9.51 20.43
CA LEU A 153 -13.81 -10.76 19.72
C LEU A 153 -15.08 -10.71 18.89
N ALA A 154 -16.12 -10.00 19.34
CA ALA A 154 -17.35 -9.81 18.58
C ALA A 154 -17.09 -9.04 17.28
N GLY A 155 -16.25 -7.99 17.34
CA GLY A 155 -15.83 -7.22 16.16
C GLY A 155 -15.02 -8.05 15.18
N ILE A 156 -14.09 -8.87 15.68
CA ILE A 156 -13.32 -9.82 14.84
C ILE A 156 -14.27 -10.82 14.17
N GLY A 157 -15.29 -11.31 14.88
CA GLY A 157 -16.31 -12.19 14.32
C GLY A 157 -17.03 -11.57 13.11
N VAL A 158 -17.44 -10.30 13.22
CA VAL A 158 -18.07 -9.57 12.10
C VAL A 158 -17.09 -9.39 10.94
N LEU A 159 -15.82 -9.06 11.21
CA LEU A 159 -14.79 -8.94 10.16
C LEU A 159 -14.58 -10.27 9.43
N MET A 160 -14.56 -11.40 10.15
CA MET A 160 -14.44 -12.73 9.54
C MET A 160 -15.65 -13.08 8.67
N LEU A 161 -16.87 -12.65 9.03
CA LEU A 161 -18.08 -12.83 8.20
C LEU A 161 -18.07 -11.95 6.93
N LEU A 162 -17.41 -10.79 6.97
CA LEU A 162 -17.27 -9.92 5.80
C LEU A 162 -16.33 -10.50 4.74
N ILE A 163 -15.34 -11.32 5.11
CA ILE A 163 -14.41 -11.97 4.17
C ILE A 163 -15.15 -12.86 3.13
N PRO A 164 -15.99 -13.84 3.51
CA PRO A 164 -16.72 -14.65 2.55
C PRO A 164 -17.74 -13.83 1.76
N LEU A 165 -18.39 -12.84 2.38
CA LEU A 165 -19.31 -11.94 1.68
C LEU A 165 -18.60 -11.18 0.54
N ASN A 166 -17.45 -10.56 0.84
CA ASN A 166 -16.62 -9.89 -0.16
C ASN A 166 -16.15 -10.86 -1.25
N SER A 167 -15.80 -12.10 -0.87
CA SER A 167 -15.37 -13.13 -1.83
C SER A 167 -16.47 -13.48 -2.83
N VAL A 168 -17.72 -13.63 -2.36
CA VAL A 168 -18.88 -13.89 -3.24
C VAL A 168 -19.15 -12.70 -4.16
N LEU A 169 -19.07 -11.47 -3.63
CA LEU A 169 -19.25 -10.24 -4.42
C LEU A 169 -18.17 -10.11 -5.51
N VAL A 170 -16.90 -10.36 -5.20
CA VAL A 170 -15.80 -10.34 -6.17
C VAL A 170 -15.98 -11.41 -7.24
N ALA A 171 -16.37 -12.64 -6.86
CA ALA A 171 -16.66 -13.70 -7.82
C ALA A 171 -17.80 -13.31 -8.77
N LYS A 172 -18.87 -12.70 -8.24
CA LYS A 172 -19.98 -12.20 -9.06
C LYS A 172 -19.55 -11.06 -9.98
N SER A 173 -18.81 -10.09 -9.47
CA SER A 173 -18.29 -8.97 -10.26
C SER A 173 -17.41 -9.47 -11.42
N ARG A 174 -16.51 -10.42 -11.16
CA ARG A 174 -15.69 -11.06 -12.20
C ARG A 174 -16.55 -11.77 -13.25
N SER A 175 -17.60 -12.48 -12.84
CA SER A 175 -18.51 -13.15 -13.77
C SER A 175 -19.24 -12.16 -14.70
N ILE A 176 -19.63 -11.00 -14.18
CA ILE A 176 -20.26 -9.92 -14.96
C ILE A 176 -19.24 -9.29 -15.91
N GLN A 177 -18.01 -9.05 -15.44
CA GLN A 177 -16.94 -8.48 -16.24
C GLN A 177 -16.62 -9.37 -17.46
N VAL A 178 -16.58 -10.69 -17.28
CA VAL A 178 -16.39 -11.65 -18.39
C VAL A 178 -17.55 -11.60 -19.38
N LYS A 179 -18.81 -11.52 -18.90
CA LYS A 179 -19.97 -11.37 -19.79
C LYS A 179 -19.94 -10.06 -20.57
N ASN A 180 -19.55 -8.95 -19.93
CA ASN A 180 -19.44 -7.66 -20.59
C ASN A 180 -18.34 -7.61 -21.66
N MET A 181 -17.23 -8.34 -21.48
CA MET A 181 -16.20 -8.45 -22.53
C MET A 181 -16.75 -9.16 -23.77
N LYS A 182 -17.51 -10.25 -23.60
CA LYS A 182 -18.12 -10.96 -24.75
C LYS A 182 -19.05 -10.09 -25.59
N HIS A 183 -19.88 -9.24 -24.97
CA HIS A 183 -20.77 -8.33 -25.71
C HIS A 183 -20.05 -7.13 -26.35
N LYS A 184 -18.80 -6.85 -25.96
CA LYS A 184 -17.97 -5.83 -26.63
C LYS A 184 -17.20 -6.38 -27.82
N ASP A 185 -17.04 -7.70 -27.86
CA ASP A 185 -16.34 -8.42 -28.94
C ASP A 185 -17.30 -8.82 -30.09
N GLU A 186 -18.62 -8.77 -29.86
CA GLU A 186 -19.71 -8.86 -30.87
C GLU A 186 -20.01 -7.49 -31.50
#